data_AF-A0A1X7SRT6-F1
#
_entry.id   AF-A0A1X7SRT6-F1
#
_cell.length_a   1.000
_cell.length_b   1.000
_cell.length_c   1.000
_cell.angle_alpha   90.00
_cell.angle_beta   90.00
_cell.angle_gamma   90.00
#
_symmetry.space_group_name_H-M   'P 1'
#
loop_
_entity.id
_entity.type
_entity.pdbx_description
1 polymer ?
#
loop_
_entity_poly.entity_id
_entity_poly.type
_entity_poly.pdbx_seq_one_letter_code
_entity_poly.pdbx_strand_id
1 'polypeptide(L)'
;MGSLIEELDDVATVYQLWYADDASALGSLNQLRKWWDGIATIGKHYDYFPNASKSVLLVKEESYERASKVFEGSGIVVRTDGVRLLGSPIGSKSFVDGFIKDTVDKGDP
;
A
#
# COMPACT_ATOMS: atom_id res chain seq x y z
N MET A 1 -20.30 -15.50 7.84
CA MET A 1 -18.85 -15.29 7.74
C MET A 1 -18.67 -14.58 6.43
N GLY A 2 -18.27 -13.30 6.47
CA GLY A 2 -18.07 -12.50 5.26
C GLY A 2 -16.77 -12.90 4.58
N SER A 3 -16.38 -12.16 3.55
CA SER A 3 -15.01 -12.17 3.03
C SER A 3 -14.11 -11.27 3.87
N LEU A 4 -12.79 -11.48 3.80
CA LEU A 4 -11.80 -10.57 4.40
C LEU A 4 -12.03 -9.11 3.99
N ILE A 5 -12.40 -8.89 2.72
CA ILE A 5 -12.62 -7.55 2.16
C ILE A 5 -13.78 -6.85 2.87
N GLU A 6 -14.90 -7.56 3.03
CA GLU A 6 -16.10 -7.04 3.72
C GLU A 6 -15.82 -6.76 5.20
N GLU A 7 -15.08 -7.65 5.89
CA GLU A 7 -14.71 -7.40 7.29
C GLU A 7 -13.78 -6.18 7.45
N LEU A 8 -12.95 -5.89 6.45
CA LEU A 8 -12.08 -4.71 6.47
C LEU A 8 -12.85 -3.40 6.20
N ASP A 9 -13.95 -3.45 5.45
CA ASP A 9 -14.82 -2.28 5.25
C ASP A 9 -15.48 -1.82 6.57
N ASP A 10 -15.71 -2.74 7.51
CA ASP A 10 -16.21 -2.42 8.86
C ASP A 10 -15.11 -1.81 9.76
N VAL A 11 -13.82 -2.04 9.46
CA VAL A 11 -12.68 -1.58 10.27
C VAL A 11 -12.26 -0.16 9.93
N ALA A 12 -12.27 0.18 8.64
CA ALA A 12 -11.71 1.44 8.15
C ALA A 12 -12.44 1.96 6.92
N THR A 13 -12.61 3.27 6.87
CA THR A 13 -13.17 3.96 5.70
C THR A 13 -12.05 4.25 4.70
N VAL A 14 -11.77 3.27 3.83
CA VAL A 14 -10.76 3.34 2.76
C VAL A 14 -11.33 2.77 1.45
N TYR A 15 -10.76 3.15 0.32
CA TYR A 15 -11.01 2.47 -0.95
C TYR A 15 -10.04 1.30 -1.08
N GLN A 16 -10.56 0.08 -1.11
CA GLN A 16 -9.76 -1.13 -1.26
C GLN A 16 -9.64 -1.55 -2.73
N LEU A 17 -8.45 -2.01 -3.12
CA LEU A 17 -8.16 -2.62 -4.42
C LEU A 17 -7.46 -3.95 -4.17
N TRP A 18 -8.03 -5.03 -4.71
CA TRP A 18 -7.53 -6.38 -4.52
C TRP A 18 -7.30 -7.04 -5.88
N TYR A 19 -6.14 -7.65 -6.05
CA TYR A 19 -5.81 -8.46 -7.21
C TYR A 19 -5.03 -9.69 -6.75
N ALA A 20 -5.67 -10.87 -6.77
CA ALA A 20 -5.14 -12.07 -6.14
C ALA A 20 -4.73 -11.80 -4.67
N ASP A 21 -3.47 -12.01 -4.30
CA ASP A 21 -2.91 -11.75 -2.98
C ASP A 21 -2.41 -10.30 -2.79
N ASP A 22 -2.31 -9.51 -3.86
CA ASP A 22 -1.92 -8.11 -3.79
C ASP A 22 -3.11 -7.24 -3.34
N ALA A 23 -2.96 -6.65 -2.15
CA ALA A 23 -3.91 -5.71 -1.56
C ALA A 23 -3.36 -4.28 -1.61
N SER A 24 -4.23 -3.32 -1.87
CA SER A 24 -3.91 -1.90 -1.82
C SER A 24 -5.09 -1.10 -1.29
N ALA A 25 -4.81 0.00 -0.62
CA ALA A 25 -5.86 0.86 -0.08
C ALA A 25 -5.52 2.35 -0.26
N LEU A 26 -6.56 3.16 -0.46
CA LEU A 26 -6.47 4.61 -0.55
C LEU A 26 -7.40 5.27 0.47
N GLY A 27 -6.88 6.22 1.25
CA GLY A 27 -7.67 6.93 2.23
C GLY A 27 -6.85 7.88 3.10
N SER A 28 -7.44 8.36 4.18
CA SER A 28 -6.70 9.20 5.15
C SER A 28 -5.68 8.36 5.91
N LEU A 29 -4.57 8.98 6.32
CA LEU A 29 -3.46 8.32 7.05
C LEU A 29 -3.92 7.45 8.24
N ASN A 30 -4.83 7.95 9.06
CA ASN A 30 -5.32 7.21 10.22
C ASN A 30 -6.21 6.02 9.82
N GLN A 31 -7.00 6.16 8.75
CA GLN A 31 -7.82 5.06 8.23
C GLN A 31 -6.97 4.00 7.56
N LEU A 32 -5.93 4.38 6.82
CA LEU A 32 -4.95 3.44 6.27
C LEU A 32 -4.21 2.68 7.38
N ARG A 33 -3.88 3.34 8.50
CA ARG A 33 -3.27 2.66 9.64
C ARG A 33 -4.21 1.64 10.27
N LYS A 34 -5.48 2.01 10.50
CA LYS A 34 -6.51 1.08 10.99
C LYS A 34 -6.71 -0.10 10.05
N TRP A 35 -6.77 0.18 8.74
CA TRP A 35 -6.90 -0.85 7.72
C TRP A 35 -5.70 -1.80 7.73
N TRP A 36 -4.47 -1.29 7.84
CA TRP A 36 -3.26 -2.10 7.93
C TRP A 36 -3.23 -3.00 9.18
N ASP A 37 -3.55 -2.44 10.35
CA ASP A 37 -3.60 -3.22 11.59
C ASP A 37 -4.75 -4.27 11.51
N GLY A 38 -5.85 -3.92 10.85
CA GLY A 38 -6.98 -4.79 10.54
C GLY A 38 -6.58 -5.96 9.65
N ILE A 39 -5.98 -5.72 8.47
CA ILE A 39 -5.58 -6.77 7.54
C ILE A 39 -4.51 -7.68 8.14
N ALA A 40 -3.59 -7.15 8.97
CA ALA A 40 -2.60 -7.94 9.70
C ALA A 40 -3.21 -8.83 10.80
N THR A 41 -4.42 -8.49 11.29
CA THR A 41 -5.11 -9.23 12.35
C THR A 41 -6.15 -10.18 11.77
N ILE A 42 -7.12 -9.65 11.03
CA ILE A 42 -8.24 -10.37 10.41
C ILE A 42 -7.74 -11.30 9.31
N GLY A 43 -6.74 -10.87 8.53
CA GLY A 43 -6.17 -11.67 7.43
C GLY A 43 -5.71 -13.06 7.87
N LYS A 44 -5.24 -13.20 9.11
CA LYS A 44 -4.82 -14.50 9.68
C LYS A 44 -5.94 -15.54 9.71
N HIS A 45 -7.20 -15.13 9.82
CA HIS A 45 -8.36 -16.03 9.77
C HIS A 45 -8.64 -16.57 8.37
N TYR A 46 -8.07 -15.92 7.35
CA TYR A 46 -8.19 -16.25 5.94
C TYR A 46 -6.87 -16.80 5.36
N ASP A 47 -5.93 -17.20 6.22
CA ASP A 47 -4.55 -17.59 5.85
C ASP A 47 -3.80 -16.51 5.03
N TYR A 48 -4.18 -15.24 5.20
CA TYR A 48 -3.56 -14.09 4.57
C TYR A 48 -2.58 -13.39 5.52
N PHE A 49 -1.30 -13.35 5.13
CA PHE A 49 -0.22 -12.81 5.95
C PHE A 49 0.50 -11.66 5.22
N PRO A 50 0.09 -10.39 5.45
CA PRO A 50 0.71 -9.27 4.75
C PRO A 50 2.18 -9.09 5.15
N ASN A 51 3.04 -8.79 4.17
CA ASN A 51 4.47 -8.61 4.40
C ASN A 51 4.84 -7.13 4.54
N ALA A 52 4.95 -6.66 5.78
CA ALA A 52 5.25 -5.27 6.11
C ALA A 52 6.47 -4.70 5.34
N SER A 53 7.57 -5.46 5.27
CA SER A 53 8.82 -5.02 4.64
C SER A 53 8.72 -4.85 3.12
N LYS A 54 7.72 -5.46 2.48
CA LYS A 54 7.42 -5.32 1.05
C LYS A 54 6.27 -4.33 0.80
N SER A 55 5.51 -3.97 1.82
CA SER A 55 4.42 -3.00 1.74
C SER A 55 4.95 -1.57 1.78
N VAL A 56 4.35 -0.71 0.96
CA VAL A 56 4.75 0.70 0.81
C VAL A 56 3.56 1.60 1.08
N LEU A 57 3.77 2.63 1.90
CA LEU A 57 2.84 3.74 2.06
C LEU A 57 3.36 4.94 1.28
N LEU A 58 2.70 5.28 0.18
CA LEU A 58 2.98 6.49 -0.59
C LEU A 58 2.21 7.68 -0.01
N VAL A 59 2.91 8.74 0.37
CA VAL A 59 2.34 10.01 0.84
C VAL A 59 2.94 11.19 0.12
N LYS A 60 2.31 12.37 0.24
CA LYS A 60 2.94 13.61 -0.20
C LYS A 60 4.05 14.03 0.78
N GLU A 61 5.02 14.79 0.28
CA GLU A 61 6.20 15.24 1.04
C GLU A 61 5.81 15.94 2.35
N GLU A 62 4.82 16.85 2.30
CA GLU A 62 4.34 17.58 3.47
C GLU A 62 3.70 16.69 4.55
N SER A 63 3.36 15.46 4.20
CA SER A 63 2.75 14.48 5.12
C SER A 63 3.75 13.44 5.62
N TYR A 64 4.99 13.45 5.15
CA TYR A 64 5.98 12.40 5.44
C TYR A 64 6.22 12.23 6.95
N GLU A 65 6.54 13.30 7.67
CA GLU A 65 6.81 13.22 9.12
C GLU A 65 5.62 12.65 9.90
N ARG A 66 4.41 13.13 9.57
CA ARG A 66 3.18 12.64 10.18
C ARG A 66 2.93 11.18 9.83
N ALA A 67 3.15 10.78 8.58
CA ALA A 67 2.97 9.41 8.11
C ALA A 67 3.93 8.45 8.83
N SER A 68 5.21 8.80 8.88
CA SER A 68 6.25 8.05 9.59
C SER A 68 5.91 7.86 11.06
N LYS A 69 5.36 8.89 11.73
CA LYS A 69 4.90 8.78 13.11
C LYS A 69 3.66 7.88 13.25
N VAL A 70 2.67 8.02 12.37
CA VAL A 70 1.43 7.22 12.43
C VAL A 70 1.71 5.75 12.13
N PHE A 71 2.67 5.46 11.25
CA PHE A 71 3.07 4.11 10.85
C PHE A 71 4.29 3.58 11.61
N GLU A 72 4.73 4.28 12.65
CA GLU A 72 5.81 3.81 13.51
C GLU A 72 5.48 2.42 14.08
N GLY A 73 6.48 1.54 14.07
CA GLY A 73 6.36 0.14 14.52
C GLY A 73 5.60 -0.80 13.57
N SER A 74 5.02 -0.31 12.47
CA SER A 74 4.29 -1.17 11.51
C SER A 74 5.19 -2.01 10.60
N GLY A 75 6.44 -1.59 10.41
CA GLY A 75 7.37 -2.17 9.44
C GLY A 75 7.14 -1.77 7.98
N ILE A 76 6.12 -0.95 7.69
CA ILE A 76 5.84 -0.42 6.35
C ILE A 76 6.89 0.62 5.95
N VAL A 77 7.29 0.59 4.68
CA VAL A 77 8.17 1.60 4.09
C VAL A 77 7.34 2.82 3.67
N VAL A 78 7.60 3.98 4.27
CA VAL A 78 6.97 5.25 3.86
C VAL A 78 7.79 5.88 2.73
N ARG A 79 7.12 6.26 1.64
CA ARG A 79 7.72 6.88 0.45
C ARG A 79 6.97 8.14 0.02
N THR A 80 7.67 9.02 -0.68
CA THR A 80 7.11 10.25 -1.26
C THR A 80 7.37 10.40 -2.76
N ASP A 81 8.34 9.64 -3.27
CA ASP A 81 8.79 9.64 -4.67
C ASP A 81 7.85 8.85 -5.58
N GLY A 82 7.44 7.65 -5.15
CA GLY A 82 6.49 6.81 -5.87
C GLY A 82 6.44 5.35 -5.41
N VAL A 83 5.53 4.60 -6.01
CA VAL A 83 5.30 3.16 -5.79
C VAL A 83 4.89 2.50 -7.10
N ARG A 84 5.09 1.18 -7.20
CA ARG A 84 4.52 0.35 -8.25
C ARG A 84 3.21 -0.25 -7.73
N LEU A 85 2.10 0.04 -8.39
CA LEU A 85 0.78 -0.52 -8.10
C LEU A 85 0.35 -1.41 -9.26
N LEU A 86 0.27 -2.73 -9.05
CA LEU A 86 -0.13 -3.72 -10.07
C LEU A 86 0.63 -3.54 -11.40
N GLY A 87 1.96 -3.38 -11.31
CA GLY A 87 2.83 -3.14 -12.47
C GLY A 87 2.86 -1.71 -13.01
N SER A 88 1.97 -0.83 -12.54
CA SER A 88 1.92 0.58 -12.98
C SER A 88 2.66 1.50 -12.01
N PRO A 89 3.53 2.41 -12.48
CA PRO A 89 4.18 3.38 -11.61
C PRO A 89 3.22 4.51 -11.22
N ILE A 90 3.19 4.84 -9.92
CA ILE A 90 2.43 5.96 -9.37
C ILE A 90 3.36 6.81 -8.53
N GLY A 91 3.37 8.13 -8.72
CA GLY A 91 4.18 9.03 -7.91
C GLY A 91 4.57 10.30 -8.64
N SER A 92 5.72 10.84 -8.27
CA SER A 92 6.34 11.99 -8.92
C SER A 92 6.60 11.71 -10.41
N LYS A 93 6.62 12.78 -11.21
CA LYS A 93 6.92 12.68 -12.64
C LYS A 93 8.28 12.01 -12.87
N SER A 94 9.29 12.36 -12.07
CA SER A 94 10.63 11.75 -12.14
C SER A 94 10.61 10.24 -11.87
N PHE A 95 9.80 9.78 -10.91
CA PHE A 95 9.65 8.35 -10.64
C PHE A 95 8.98 7.61 -11.80
N VAL A 96 7.91 8.18 -12.36
CA VAL A 96 7.20 7.59 -13.51
C VAL A 96 8.08 7.55 -14.75
N ASP A 97 8.75 8.67 -15.09
CA ASP A 97 9.65 8.74 -16.24
C ASP A 97 10.82 7.75 -16.10
N GLY A 98 11.41 7.66 -14.91
CA GLY A 98 12.48 6.71 -14.60
C GLY A 98 12.03 5.26 -14.76
N PHE A 99 10.83 4.92 -14.26
CA PHE A 99 10.27 3.58 -14.43
C PHE A 99 10.04 3.24 -15.92
N ILE A 100 9.46 4.16 -16.69
CA ILE A 100 9.20 3.94 -18.11
C ILE A 100 10.51 3.69 -18.86
N LYS A 101 11.53 4.51 -18.60
CA LYS A 101 12.85 4.33 -19.18
C LYS A 101 13.46 2.97 -18.83
N ASP A 102 13.44 2.59 -17.56
CA ASP A 102 13.96 1.29 -17.10
C ASP A 102 13.23 0.11 -17.73
N THR A 103 11.94 0.26 -18.04
CA THR A 103 11.12 -0.79 -18.67
C THR A 103 11.41 -0.91 -20.16
N VAL A 104 11.59 0.22 -20.86
CA VAL A 104 11.99 0.26 -22.27
C VAL A 104 13.40 -0.31 -22.47
N ASP A 105 14.32 0.02 -21.57
CA ASP A 105 15.71 -0.45 -21.62
C ASP A 105 15.84 -1.95 -21.27
N LYS A 106 14.87 -2.51 -20.53
CA LYS A 106 14.82 -3.93 -20.15
C LYS A 106 13.97 -4.79 -21.09
N GLY A 107 13.72 -4.31 -22.31
CA GLY A 107 12.91 -4.94 -23.35
C GLY A 107 12.71 -6.44 -23.15
N ASP A 108 11.48 -6.81 -22.83
CA ASP A 108 10.99 -8.19 -22.84
C ASP A 108 11.34 -8.79 -24.23
N PRO A 109 12.10 -9.90 -24.33
CA PRO A 109 12.38 -10.55 -25.61
C PRO A 109 11.13 -11.07 -26.32
#